data_AF-A0A1M7YE20-F1
#
_entry.id   AF-A0A1M7YE20-F1
#
_cell.length_a   1.000
_cell.length_b   1.000
_cell.length_c   1.000
_cell.angle_alpha   90.00
_cell.angle_beta   90.00
_cell.angle_gamma   90.00
#
_symmetry.space_group_name_H-M   'P 1'
#
loop_
_entity.id
_entity.type
_entity.pdbx_description
1 polymer ?
#
loop_
_entity_poly.entity_id
_entity_poly.type
_entity_poly.pdbx_seq_one_letter_code
_entity_poly.pdbx_strand_id
1 'polypeptide(L)'
;MKNEDMKDRIYTVISKFKSNMTPAMWEDGKQEALTGSYWGLSAIDMTYLFLEIEKEFEVTFQADKLVNYEFGTLTGIEKILRKELGLRQ
;
A
#
# COMPACT_ATOMS: atom_id res chain seq x y z
N MET A 1 -3.29 12.12 -11.65
CA MET A 1 -3.08 10.66 -11.74
C MET A 1 -4.44 9.98 -11.80
N LYS A 2 -4.66 9.04 -12.72
CA LYS A 2 -5.93 8.28 -12.74
C LYS A 2 -5.93 7.23 -11.63
N ASN A 3 -7.11 6.75 -11.25
CA ASN A 3 -7.26 5.72 -10.22
C ASN A 3 -6.58 4.40 -10.61
N GLU A 4 -6.66 4.04 -11.90
CA GLU A 4 -6.02 2.85 -12.46
C GLU A 4 -4.49 2.96 -12.36
N ASP A 5 -3.92 4.09 -12.76
CA ASP A 5 -2.47 4.34 -12.63
C ASP A 5 -1.96 4.18 -11.18
N MET A 6 -2.72 4.67 -10.18
CA MET A 6 -2.36 4.52 -8.77
C MET A 6 -2.34 3.04 -8.37
N LYS A 7 -3.42 2.32 -8.69
CA LYS A 7 -3.57 0.91 -8.34
C LYS A 7 -2.44 0.07 -8.95
N ASP A 8 -2.12 0.27 -10.22
CA ASP A 8 -1.08 -0.48 -10.92
C ASP A 8 0.31 -0.25 -10.31
N ARG A 9 0.57 0.97 -9.84
CA ARG A 9 1.83 1.31 -9.17
C ARG A 9 1.92 0.69 -7.78
N ILE A 10 0.86 0.75 -6.97
CA ILE A 10 0.83 0.05 -5.67
C ILE A 10 0.97 -1.46 -5.88
N TYR A 11 0.28 -2.03 -6.87
CA TYR A 11 0.40 -3.45 -7.23
C TYR A 11 1.85 -3.81 -7.54
N THR A 12 2.52 -2.98 -8.35
CA THR A 12 3.94 -3.16 -8.69
C THR A 12 4.82 -3.17 -7.44
N VAL A 13 4.61 -2.25 -6.51
CA VAL A 13 5.36 -2.23 -5.24
C VAL A 13 5.09 -3.49 -4.40
N ILE A 14 3.83 -3.86 -4.20
CA ILE A 14 3.45 -5.03 -3.38
C ILE A 14 4.00 -6.34 -3.97
N SER A 15 4.07 -6.46 -5.30
CA SER A 15 4.60 -7.65 -5.97
C SER A 15 6.08 -7.92 -5.65
N LYS A 16 6.83 -6.90 -5.19
CA LYS A 16 8.22 -7.07 -4.70
C LYS A 16 8.28 -7.90 -3.40
N PHE A 17 7.22 -7.85 -2.59
CA PHE A 17 7.11 -8.58 -1.32
C PHE A 17 6.34 -9.90 -1.48
N LYS A 18 5.46 -9.98 -2.49
CA LYS A 18 4.66 -11.17 -2.78
C LYS A 18 4.70 -11.49 -4.27
N SER A 19 5.72 -12.24 -4.68
CA SER A 19 6.02 -12.53 -6.09
C SER A 19 4.97 -13.39 -6.82
N ASN A 20 4.12 -14.12 -6.08
CA ASN A 20 3.05 -14.96 -6.63
C ASN A 20 1.66 -14.28 -6.61
N MET A 21 1.61 -12.94 -6.55
CA MET A 21 0.35 -12.21 -6.51
C MET A 21 -0.43 -12.35 -7.83
N THR A 22 -1.73 -12.61 -7.72
CA THR A 22 -2.67 -12.63 -8.83
C THR A 22 -3.65 -11.45 -8.75
N PRO A 23 -4.31 -11.06 -9.85
CA PRO A 23 -5.35 -10.02 -9.81
C PRO A 23 -6.51 -10.34 -8.85
N ALA A 24 -6.88 -11.62 -8.71
CA ALA A 24 -7.91 -12.04 -7.76
C ALA A 24 -7.46 -11.80 -6.31
N MET A 25 -6.20 -12.13 -5.99
CA MET A 25 -5.65 -11.89 -4.65
C MET A 25 -5.63 -10.41 -4.28
N TRP A 26 -5.39 -9.54 -5.26
CA TRP A 26 -5.46 -8.10 -5.04
C TRP A 26 -6.85 -7.68 -4.58
N GLU A 27 -7.90 -8.12 -5.28
CA GLU A 27 -9.29 -7.74 -4.97
C GLU A 27 -9.77 -8.34 -3.64
N ASP A 28 -9.49 -9.62 -3.40
CA ASP A 28 -9.89 -10.32 -2.17
C ASP A 28 -9.18 -9.78 -0.93
N GLY A 29 -7.90 -9.42 -1.06
CA GLY A 29 -7.07 -8.97 0.05
C GLY A 29 -7.11 -7.48 0.36
N LYS A 30 -7.94 -6.67 -0.32
CA LYS A 30 -7.91 -5.20 -0.19
C LYS A 30 -8.07 -4.66 1.23
N GLN A 31 -8.87 -5.35 2.04
CA GLN A 31 -9.17 -4.99 3.42
C GLN A 31 -8.38 -5.84 4.44
N GLU A 32 -7.69 -6.87 3.97
CA GLU A 32 -6.92 -7.75 4.83
C GLU A 32 -5.68 -7.03 5.36
N ALA A 33 -5.33 -7.33 6.61
CA ALA A 33 -4.12 -6.81 7.23
C ALA A 33 -2.90 -7.34 6.47
N LEU A 34 -2.00 -6.45 6.05
CA LEU A 34 -0.77 -6.80 5.33
C LEU A 34 0.15 -7.70 6.18
N THR A 35 0.12 -7.54 7.50
CA THR A 35 0.82 -8.40 8.45
C THR A 35 0.03 -9.65 8.86
N GLY A 36 -1.22 -9.78 8.41
CA GLY A 36 -2.07 -10.93 8.64
C GLY A 36 -1.68 -12.11 7.75
N SER A 37 -2.25 -13.28 8.01
CA SER A 37 -1.91 -14.53 7.31
C SER A 37 -2.17 -14.52 5.80
N TYR A 38 -3.07 -13.66 5.33
CA TYR A 38 -3.38 -13.51 3.90
C TYR A 38 -2.16 -13.00 3.12
N TRP A 39 -1.63 -11.87 3.58
CA TRP A 39 -0.53 -11.18 2.94
C TRP A 39 0.82 -11.69 3.43
N GLY A 40 0.96 -11.85 4.76
CA GLY A 40 2.09 -12.48 5.43
C GLY A 40 3.33 -11.60 5.56
N LEU A 41 3.19 -10.27 5.47
CA LEU A 41 4.33 -9.36 5.60
C LEU A 41 4.78 -9.26 7.05
N SER A 42 6.09 -9.32 7.27
CA SER A 42 6.68 -9.02 8.58
C SER A 42 6.70 -7.50 8.85
N ALA A 43 6.99 -7.10 10.09
CA ALA A 43 7.22 -5.69 10.41
C ALA A 43 8.39 -5.08 9.62
N ILE A 44 9.39 -5.90 9.27
CA ILE A 44 10.52 -5.49 8.43
C ILE A 44 10.04 -5.22 7.01
N ASP A 45 9.24 -6.12 6.44
CA ASP A 45 8.65 -5.95 5.10
C ASP A 45 7.77 -4.69 5.06
N MET A 46 6.97 -4.43 6.10
CA MET A 46 6.17 -3.22 6.21
C MET A 46 7.02 -1.94 6.20
N THR A 47 8.20 -1.96 6.83
CA THR A 47 9.13 -0.83 6.83
C THR A 47 9.67 -0.56 5.42
N TYR A 48 10.08 -1.61 4.70
CA TYR A 48 10.54 -1.48 3.33
C TYR A 48 9.40 -1.09 2.37
N LEU A 49 8.20 -1.64 2.56
CA LEU A 49 7.02 -1.29 1.78
C LEU A 49 6.70 0.19 1.91
N PHE A 50 6.76 0.73 3.13
CA PHE A 50 6.57 2.15 3.38
C PHE A 50 7.55 3.01 2.56
N LEU A 51 8.85 2.71 2.64
CA LEU A 51 9.89 3.45 1.90
C LEU A 51 9.75 3.30 0.38
N GLU A 52 9.36 2.12 -0.11
CA GLU A 52 9.12 1.89 -1.53
C GLU A 52 7.91 2.67 -2.04
N ILE A 53 6.84 2.80 -1.24
CA ILE A 53 5.68 3.62 -1.59
C ILE A 53 6.05 5.11 -1.61
N GLU A 54 6.80 5.61 -0.62
CA GLU A 54 7.29 6.99 -0.61
C GLU A 54 8.10 7.29 -1.88
N LYS A 55 9.05 6.40 -2.21
CA LYS A 55 9.90 6.52 -3.39
C LYS A 55 9.10 6.45 -4.68
N GLU A 56 8.19 5.48 -4.80
CA GLU A 56 7.38 5.31 -6.01
C GLU A 56 6.53 6.55 -6.25
N PHE A 57 5.82 7.05 -5.23
CA PHE A 57 4.89 8.16 -5.40
C PHE A 57 5.50 9.55 -5.22
N GLU A 58 6.80 9.64 -4.94
CA GLU A 58 7.51 10.89 -4.61
C GLU A 58 6.82 11.67 -3.49
N VAL A 59 6.34 10.95 -2.48
CA VAL A 59 5.67 11.50 -1.29
C VAL A 59 6.52 11.25 -0.04
N THR A 60 6.29 12.07 0.99
CA THR A 60 6.86 11.85 2.32
C THR A 60 5.72 11.83 3.31
N PHE A 61 5.53 10.71 4.00
CA PHE A 61 4.53 10.61 5.04
C PHE A 61 5.13 11.05 6.37
N GLN A 62 4.39 11.83 7.13
CA GLN A 62 4.76 12.08 8.52
C GLN A 62 4.48 10.84 9.36
N ALA A 63 5.36 10.57 10.34
CA ALA A 63 5.30 9.37 11.16
C ALA A 63 3.97 9.22 11.91
N ASP A 64 3.29 10.33 12.22
CA ASP A 64 1.96 10.36 12.84
C ASP A 64 0.87 9.70 11.98
N LYS A 65 1.01 9.71 10.65
CA LYS A 65 0.10 9.03 9.71
C LYS A 65 0.19 7.50 9.80
N LEU A 66 1.33 6.97 10.26
CA LEU A 66 1.55 5.54 10.46
C LEU A 66 0.96 5.03 11.78
N VAL A 67 0.92 5.88 12.81
CA VAL A 67 0.51 5.51 14.18
C VAL A 67 -0.95 5.02 14.23
N ASN A 68 -1.80 5.46 13.31
CA ASN A 68 -3.21 5.07 13.27
C ASN A 68 -3.48 3.76 12.52
N TYR A 69 -2.44 2.98 12.16
CA TYR A 69 -2.55 1.74 11.37
C TYR A 69 -3.25 1.92 10.00
N GLU A 70 -3.39 3.16 9.51
CA GLU A 70 -3.99 3.42 8.20
C GLU A 70 -3.14 2.85 7.04
N PHE A 71 -1.88 2.50 7.29
CA PHE A 71 -0.99 1.83 6.31
C PHE A 71 -1.06 0.29 6.40
N GLY A 72 -1.98 -0.27 7.18
CA GLY A 72 -2.06 -1.71 7.45
C GLY A 72 -2.76 -2.55 6.39
N THR A 73 -3.43 -1.94 5.40
CA THR A 73 -4.19 -2.63 4.35
C THR A 73 -3.96 -1.93 3.00
N LEU A 74 -4.24 -2.60 1.88
CA LEU A 74 -4.14 -1.97 0.55
C LEU A 74 -5.07 -0.75 0.42
N THR A 75 -6.30 -0.87 0.91
CA THR A 75 -7.26 0.25 0.91
C THR A 75 -6.76 1.42 1.75
N GLY A 76 -6.11 1.11 2.87
CA GLY A 76 -5.46 2.09 3.72
C GLY A 76 -4.36 2.86 2.99
N ILE A 77 -3.46 2.13 2.31
CA ILE A 77 -2.41 2.72 1.47
C ILE A 77 -3.01 3.63 0.39
N GLU A 78 -4.03 3.15 -0.35
CA GLU A 78 -4.71 3.95 -1.37
C GLU A 78 -5.31 5.24 -0.78
N LYS A 79 -5.96 5.16 0.38
CA LYS A 79 -6.57 6.32 1.07
C LYS A 79 -5.51 7.35 1.47
N ILE A 80 -4.39 6.92 2.03
CA ILE A 80 -3.29 7.81 2.42
C ILE A 80 -2.72 8.49 1.17
N LEU A 81 -2.40 7.73 0.13
CA LEU A 81 -1.84 8.28 -1.12
C LEU A 81 -2.77 9.29 -1.79
N ARG A 82 -4.08 9.03 -1.81
CA ARG A 82 -5.07 9.99 -2.33
C ARG A 82 -5.03 11.31 -1.56
N LYS A 83 -4.93 11.25 -0.24
CA LYS A 83 -4.85 12.43 0.62
C LYS A 83 -3.58 13.23 0.36
N GLU A 84 -2.42 12.57 0.29
CA GLU A 84 -1.14 13.24 0.06
C GLU A 84 -1.02 13.83 -1.36
N LEU A 85 -1.58 13.15 -2.35
CA LEU A 85 -1.55 13.59 -3.76
C LEU A 85 -2.68 14.57 -4.12
N GLY A 86 -3.50 14.99 -3.15
CA GLY A 86 -4.60 15.94 -3.37
C GLY A 86 -5.73 15.41 -4.25
N LEU A 87 -5.87 14.08 -4.40
CA LEU A 87 -6.89 13.44 -5.22
C LEU A 87 -8.18 13.31 -4.41
N ARG A 88 -9.15 14.21 -4.64
CA ARG A 88 -10.50 14.14 -4.06
C ARG A 88 -11.39 13.19 -4.87
N GLN A 89 -12.35 12.55 -4.18
CA GLN A 89 -13.42 11.74 -4.79
C GLN A 89 -14.35 12.60 -5.64
#